data_AF-A0A3S1CDC8-F1
#
_entry.id   AF-A0A3S1CDC8-F1
#
_cell.length_a   1.000
_cell.length_b   1.000
_cell.length_c   1.000
_cell.angle_alpha   90.00
_cell.angle_beta   90.00
_cell.angle_gamma   90.00
#
_symmetry.space_group_name_H-M   'P 1'
#
loop_
_entity.id
_entity.type
_entity.pdbx_description
1 polymer ?
#
loop_
_entity_poly.entity_id
_entity_poly.type
_entity_poly.pdbx_seq_one_letter_code
_entity_poly.pdbx_strand_id
1 'polypeptide(L)'
;MKLTEIIDIVKIFIMNLNVSEKLDLDIVRTLIMSFTALIAVFSFGNTIILWRKTNRPIISAFVETHSRGNIATTYNLLVINSGNRPAVDIQLRVVDIETLKKCLTQEIDHPKVVELFRCFSNEGIIPLLN
;
A
#
# COMPACT_ATOMS: atom_id res chain seq x y z
N MET A 1 -34.91 -8.21 71.26
CA MET A 1 -34.16 -8.11 70.00
C MET A 1 -35.06 -7.43 69.00
N LYS A 2 -34.78 -6.18 68.64
CA LYS A 2 -35.72 -5.33 67.88
C LYS A 2 -35.63 -5.71 66.39
N LEU A 3 -36.79 -5.76 65.72
CA LEU A 3 -36.93 -6.11 64.29
C LEU A 3 -36.00 -5.27 63.38
N THR A 4 -35.65 -4.06 63.80
CA THR A 4 -34.72 -3.15 63.14
C THR A 4 -33.28 -3.67 63.08
N GLU A 5 -32.77 -4.36 64.10
CA GLU A 5 -31.38 -4.88 64.10
C GLU A 5 -31.20 -6.02 63.09
N ILE A 6 -32.24 -6.84 62.87
CA ILE A 6 -32.21 -7.93 61.90
C ILE A 6 -32.22 -7.39 60.47
N ILE A 7 -32.98 -6.33 60.19
CA ILE A 7 -33.04 -5.68 58.88
C ILE A 7 -31.69 -5.06 58.51
N ASP A 8 -31.00 -4.44 59.48
CA ASP A 8 -29.69 -3.83 59.25
C ASP A 8 -28.61 -4.88 58.99
N ILE A 9 -28.62 -6.02 59.71
CA ILE A 9 -27.70 -7.13 59.46
C ILE A 9 -27.94 -7.75 58.07
N VAL A 10 -29.20 -7.95 57.68
CA VAL A 10 -29.55 -8.48 56.35
C VAL A 10 -29.16 -7.48 55.24
N LYS A 11 -29.34 -6.17 55.44
CA LYS A 11 -28.86 -5.15 54.51
C LYS A 11 -27.35 -5.16 54.37
N ILE A 12 -26.60 -5.26 55.46
CA ILE A 12 -25.14 -5.33 55.45
C ILE A 12 -24.66 -6.61 54.74
N PHE A 13 -25.35 -7.74 54.95
CA PHE A 13 -25.01 -9.01 54.29
C PHE A 13 -25.32 -8.99 52.78
N ILE A 14 -26.48 -8.46 52.38
CA ILE A 14 -26.84 -8.28 50.96
C ILE A 14 -25.90 -7.27 50.27
N MET A 15 -25.55 -6.19 50.97
CA MET A 15 -24.61 -5.19 50.45
C MET A 15 -23.19 -5.76 50.31
N ASN A 16 -22.74 -6.62 51.24
CA ASN A 16 -21.46 -7.33 51.12
C ASN A 16 -21.44 -8.38 49.99
N LEU A 17 -22.53 -9.13 49.80
CA LEU A 17 -22.66 -10.08 48.67
C LEU A 17 -22.62 -9.35 47.32
N ASN A 18 -23.35 -8.25 47.20
CA ASN A 18 -23.42 -7.45 45.97
C ASN A 18 -22.09 -6.72 45.68
N VAL A 19 -21.34 -6.33 46.72
CA VAL A 19 -19.99 -5.76 46.58
C VAL A 19 -18.98 -6.82 46.13
N SER A 20 -19.06 -8.06 46.64
CA SER A 20 -18.17 -9.15 46.23
C SER A 20 -18.42 -9.64 44.80
N GLU A 21 -19.69 -9.71 44.37
CA GLU A 21 -20.08 -10.12 43.01
C GLU A 21 -19.75 -9.02 41.97
N LYS A 22 -19.96 -7.75 42.33
CA LYS A 22 -19.63 -6.60 41.48
C LYS A 22 -18.11 -6.40 41.34
N LEU A 23 -17.34 -6.68 42.40
CA LEU A 23 -15.88 -6.63 42.37
C LEU A 23 -15.28 -7.66 41.40
N ASP A 24 -15.84 -8.88 41.34
CA ASP A 24 -15.40 -9.92 40.39
C ASP A 24 -15.79 -9.57 38.94
N LEU A 25 -17.01 -9.05 38.74
CA LEU A 25 -17.51 -8.64 37.43
C LEU A 25 -16.73 -7.46 36.82
N ASP A 26 -16.35 -6.47 37.64
CA ASP A 26 -15.57 -5.31 37.19
C ASP A 26 -14.13 -5.70 36.79
N ILE A 27 -13.53 -6.67 37.48
CA ILE A 27 -12.22 -7.24 37.13
C ILE A 27 -12.31 -7.99 35.79
N VAL A 28 -13.31 -8.88 35.64
CA VAL A 28 -13.54 -9.61 34.38
C VAL A 28 -13.78 -8.65 33.22
N ARG A 29 -14.60 -7.61 33.42
CA ARG A 29 -14.87 -6.59 32.41
C ARG A 29 -13.59 -5.84 32.01
N THR A 30 -12.76 -5.46 32.97
CA THR A 30 -11.49 -4.77 32.72
C THR A 30 -10.51 -5.64 31.94
N LEU A 31 -10.45 -6.94 32.25
CA LEU A 31 -9.62 -7.90 31.50
C LEU A 31 -10.09 -8.05 30.05
N ILE A 32 -11.40 -8.18 29.82
CA ILE A 32 -11.97 -8.27 28.48
C ILE A 32 -11.68 -7.00 27.67
N MET A 33 -11.81 -5.82 28.29
CA MET A 33 -11.50 -4.55 27.63
C MET A 33 -10.02 -4.43 27.28
N SER A 34 -9.13 -4.78 28.20
CA SER A 34 -7.69 -4.79 27.97
C SER A 34 -7.30 -5.72 26.82
N PHE A 35 -7.86 -6.93 26.82
CA PHE A 35 -7.61 -7.91 25.76
C PHE A 35 -8.15 -7.45 24.40
N THR A 36 -9.36 -6.87 24.39
CA THR A 36 -9.97 -6.31 23.18
C THR A 36 -9.14 -5.15 22.62
N ALA A 37 -8.63 -4.28 23.50
CA ALA A 37 -7.74 -3.18 23.11
C ALA A 37 -6.45 -3.71 22.48
N LEU A 38 -5.86 -4.77 23.03
CA LEU A 38 -4.64 -5.39 22.48
C LEU A 38 -4.90 -5.98 21.08
N ILE A 39 -6.03 -6.69 20.90
CA ILE A 39 -6.44 -7.20 19.59
C ILE A 39 -6.63 -6.05 18.59
N ALA A 40 -7.28 -4.96 19.00
CA ALA A 40 -7.51 -3.80 18.13
C ALA A 40 -6.19 -3.17 17.65
N VAL A 41 -5.22 -2.99 18.55
CA VAL A 41 -3.89 -2.47 18.20
C VAL A 41 -3.17 -3.41 17.23
N PHE A 42 -3.21 -4.72 17.50
CA PHE A 42 -2.58 -5.70 16.62
C PHE A 42 -3.23 -5.76 15.24
N SER A 43 -4.57 -5.72 15.18
CA SER A 43 -5.33 -5.67 13.93
C SER A 43 -4.98 -4.43 13.13
N PHE A 44 -4.95 -3.27 13.77
CA PHE A 44 -4.58 -2.01 13.12
C PHE A 44 -3.16 -2.04 12.55
N GLY A 45 -2.18 -2.57 13.31
CA GLY A 45 -0.82 -2.75 12.85
C GLY A 45 -0.72 -3.65 11.61
N ASN A 46 -1.43 -4.77 11.61
CA ASN A 46 -1.49 -5.66 10.45
C ASN A 46 -2.13 -4.99 9.25
N THR A 47 -3.20 -4.22 9.43
CA THR A 47 -3.83 -3.45 8.34
C THR A 47 -2.85 -2.48 7.70
N ILE A 48 -2.03 -1.77 8.48
CA ILE A 48 -1.00 -0.88 7.92
C ILE A 48 0.03 -1.67 7.10
N ILE A 49 0.51 -2.80 7.63
CA ILE A 49 1.51 -3.64 6.96
C ILE A 49 0.94 -4.19 5.64
N LEU A 50 -0.28 -4.72 5.66
CA LEU A 50 -0.97 -5.23 4.48
C LEU A 50 -1.21 -4.13 3.46
N TRP A 51 -1.67 -2.96 3.90
CA TRP A 51 -1.88 -1.81 3.02
C TRP A 51 -0.61 -1.40 2.30
N ARG A 52 0.54 -1.38 2.99
CA ARG A 52 1.85 -1.11 2.37
C ARG A 52 2.31 -2.20 1.40
N LYS A 53 1.92 -3.46 1.64
CA LYS A 53 2.26 -4.59 0.76
C LYS A 53 1.38 -4.60 -0.50
N THR A 54 0.10 -4.30 -0.39
CA THR A 54 -0.85 -4.31 -1.51
C THR A 54 -0.75 -3.05 -2.36
N ASN A 55 -0.50 -1.88 -1.77
CA ASN A 55 -0.35 -0.62 -2.50
C ASN A 55 1.09 -0.42 -3.01
N ARG A 56 1.56 -1.38 -3.79
CA ARG A 56 2.84 -1.27 -4.50
C ARG A 56 2.62 -0.77 -5.92
N PRO A 57 3.47 0.14 -6.41
CA PRO A 57 3.51 0.47 -7.82
C PRO A 57 4.01 -0.72 -8.63
N ILE A 58 3.29 -1.06 -9.70
CA ILE A 58 3.65 -2.10 -10.65
C ILE A 58 3.73 -1.44 -12.02
N ILE A 59 4.93 -1.46 -12.60
CA ILE A 59 5.19 -0.99 -13.95
C ILE A 59 5.61 -2.20 -14.78
N SER A 60 5.09 -2.31 -15.99
CA SER A 60 5.50 -3.31 -16.97
C SER A 60 5.82 -2.62 -18.28
N ALA A 61 6.91 -3.03 -18.94
CA ALA A 61 7.31 -2.51 -20.23
C ALA A 61 7.35 -3.64 -21.25
N PHE A 62 6.75 -3.43 -22.41
CA PHE A 62 6.64 -4.41 -23.49
C PHE A 62 7.08 -3.78 -24.81
N VAL A 63 7.67 -4.59 -25.68
CA VAL A 63 7.97 -4.21 -27.05
C VAL A 63 6.94 -4.87 -27.95
N GLU A 64 6.03 -4.08 -28.51
CA GLU A 64 4.97 -4.57 -29.39
C GLU A 64 5.28 -4.20 -30.84
N THR A 65 5.01 -5.11 -31.77
CA THR A 65 5.17 -4.80 -33.19
C THR A 65 3.97 -3.96 -33.64
N HIS A 66 4.22 -2.70 -33.99
CA HIS A 66 3.17 -1.81 -34.48
C HIS A 66 2.81 -2.10 -35.93
N SER A 67 3.84 -2.31 -36.77
CA SER A 67 3.68 -2.59 -38.20
C SER A 67 4.90 -3.33 -38.71
N ARG A 68 4.66 -4.31 -39.59
CA ARG A 68 5.69 -5.11 -40.24
C ARG A 68 5.62 -4.85 -41.73
N GLY A 69 6.54 -4.04 -42.25
CA GLY A 69 6.69 -3.78 -43.68
C GLY A 69 7.85 -4.57 -44.30
N ASN A 70 7.96 -4.51 -45.63
CA ASN A 70 9.08 -5.12 -46.37
C ASN A 70 10.40 -4.35 -46.17
N ILE A 71 10.34 -3.08 -45.79
CA ILE A 71 11.51 -2.19 -45.65
C ILE A 71 11.90 -1.99 -44.19
N ALA A 72 10.92 -1.94 -43.26
CA ALA A 72 11.17 -1.75 -41.84
C ALA A 72 10.05 -2.37 -40.99
N THR A 73 10.43 -2.79 -39.78
CA THR A 73 9.51 -3.17 -38.72
C THR A 73 9.50 -2.07 -37.67
N THR A 74 8.33 -1.48 -37.41
CA THR A 74 8.17 -0.47 -36.37
C THR A 74 7.74 -1.16 -35.07
N TYR A 75 8.43 -0.84 -33.98
CA TYR A 75 8.11 -1.33 -32.65
C TYR A 75 7.63 -0.19 -31.76
N ASN A 76 6.59 -0.46 -30.97
CA ASN A 76 6.13 0.39 -29.89
C ASN A 76 6.72 -0.11 -28.58
N LEU A 77 7.21 0.82 -27.77
CA LEU A 77 7.55 0.55 -26.37
C LEU A 77 6.34 0.92 -25.51
N LEU A 78 5.57 -0.09 -25.12
CA LEU A 78 4.39 0.07 -24.28
C LEU A 78 4.80 0.04 -22.82
N VAL A 79 4.47 1.09 -22.07
CA VAL A 79 4.67 1.16 -20.63
C VAL A 79 3.31 1.15 -19.93
N ILE A 80 3.07 0.13 -19.12
CA ILE A 80 1.81 -0.09 -18.41
C ILE A 80 2.04 0.16 -16.92
N ASN A 81 1.20 1.02 -16.32
CA ASN A 81 1.17 1.30 -14.90
C ASN A 81 -0.12 0.70 -14.32
N SER A 82 -0.08 -0.57 -13.92
CA SER A 82 -1.26 -1.35 -13.50
C SER A 82 -1.33 -1.60 -11.99
N GLY A 83 -0.40 -1.02 -11.21
CA GLY A 83 -0.37 -1.18 -9.76
C GLY A 83 -1.53 -0.49 -9.05
N ASN A 84 -1.93 -1.03 -7.89
CA ASN A 84 -3.00 -0.45 -7.05
C ASN A 84 -2.63 0.94 -6.49
N ARG A 85 -1.33 1.24 -6.45
CA ARG A 85 -0.79 2.60 -6.32
C ARG A 85 -0.12 2.96 -7.64
N PRO A 86 -0.52 4.03 -8.35
CA PRO A 86 0.13 4.41 -9.60
C PRO A 86 1.60 4.77 -9.31
N ALA A 87 2.50 4.26 -10.14
CA ALA A 87 3.88 4.70 -10.12
C ALA A 87 3.97 6.14 -10.64
N VAL A 88 4.62 7.00 -9.88
CA VAL A 88 4.98 8.36 -10.30
C VAL A 88 6.43 8.38 -10.78
N ASP A 89 6.79 9.37 -11.60
CA ASP A 89 8.17 9.62 -12.05
C ASP A 89 8.83 8.45 -12.79
N ILE A 90 8.08 7.82 -13.71
CA ILE A 90 8.59 6.71 -14.52
C ILE A 90 9.62 7.26 -15.52
N GLN A 91 10.85 6.74 -15.46
CA GLN A 91 11.95 7.11 -16.35
C GLN A 91 12.47 5.87 -17.08
N LEU A 92 12.71 6.02 -18.38
CA LEU A 92 13.36 5.00 -19.19
C LEU A 92 14.84 5.34 -19.27
N ARG A 93 15.72 4.42 -18.86
CA ARG A 93 17.17 4.60 -18.98
C ARG A 93 17.76 3.54 -19.88
N VAL A 94 18.65 3.99 -20.76
CA VAL A 94 19.45 3.12 -21.60
C VAL A 94 20.73 2.77 -20.85
N VAL A 95 21.00 1.48 -20.68
CA VAL A 95 22.21 0.99 -19.99
C VAL A 95 23.45 1.25 -20.83
N ASP A 96 23.35 1.04 -22.15
CA ASP A 96 24.43 1.26 -23.10
C ASP A 96 23.95 2.11 -24.28
N ILE A 97 24.29 3.40 -24.23
CA ILE A 97 23.93 4.38 -25.25
C ILE A 97 24.63 4.08 -26.59
N GLU A 98 25.82 3.47 -26.56
CA GLU A 98 26.60 3.18 -27.76
C GLU A 98 25.98 2.02 -28.53
N THR A 99 25.43 1.03 -27.84
CA THR A 99 24.63 -0.03 -28.49
C THR A 99 23.37 0.56 -29.13
N LEU A 100 22.69 1.50 -28.47
CA LEU A 100 21.52 2.17 -29.07
C LEU A 100 21.89 2.96 -30.33
N LYS A 101 23.00 3.71 -30.31
CA LYS A 101 23.49 4.44 -31.50
C LYS A 101 23.76 3.52 -32.68
N LYS A 102 24.31 2.33 -32.45
CA LYS A 102 24.58 1.34 -33.51
C LYS A 102 23.30 0.76 -34.14
N CYS A 103 22.19 0.77 -33.41
CA CYS A 103 20.90 0.33 -33.93
C CYS A 103 20.19 1.38 -34.79
N LEU A 104 20.67 2.62 -34.82
CA LEU A 104 20.07 3.70 -35.58
C LEU A 104 20.65 3.74 -36.99
N THR A 105 19.76 3.76 -37.98
CA THR A 105 20.12 3.90 -39.41
C THR A 105 20.20 5.37 -39.84
N GLN A 106 19.68 6.29 -39.02
CA GLN A 106 19.70 7.73 -39.28
C GLN A 106 20.89 8.40 -38.60
N GLU A 107 21.34 9.53 -39.15
CA GLU A 107 22.37 10.36 -38.52
C GLU A 107 21.98 10.78 -37.10
N ILE A 108 22.96 10.83 -36.21
CA ILE A 108 22.75 11.11 -34.78
C ILE A 108 22.12 12.49 -34.56
N ASP A 109 22.46 13.47 -35.41
CA ASP A 109 21.96 14.85 -35.33
C ASP A 109 20.57 15.03 -35.95
N HIS A 110 19.97 13.97 -36.49
CA HIS A 110 18.63 14.06 -37.05
C HIS A 110 17.63 14.39 -35.93
N PRO A 111 16.70 15.35 -36.11
CA PRO A 111 15.82 15.84 -35.03
C PRO A 111 14.99 14.75 -34.36
N LYS A 112 14.59 13.72 -35.12
CA LYS A 112 13.86 12.55 -34.56
C LYS A 112 14.73 11.67 -33.65
N VAL A 113 16.02 11.57 -33.95
CA VAL A 113 16.98 10.79 -33.15
C VAL A 113 17.31 11.54 -31.86
N VAL A 114 17.48 12.86 -31.94
CA VAL A 114 17.66 13.72 -30.76
C VAL A 114 16.45 13.59 -29.82
N GLU A 115 15.24 13.65 -30.36
CA GLU A 115 14.01 13.50 -29.57
C GLU A 115 13.88 12.09 -28.96
N LEU A 116 14.25 11.05 -29.71
CA LEU A 116 14.31 9.68 -29.19
C LEU A 116 15.25 9.58 -27.98
N PHE A 117 16.46 10.15 -28.07
CA PHE A 117 17.40 10.16 -26.95
C PHE A 117 16.91 11.00 -25.77
N ARG A 118 16.14 12.07 -26.01
CA ARG A 118 15.49 12.86 -24.96
C ARG A 118 14.54 12.02 -24.11
N CYS A 119 13.80 11.09 -24.72
CA CYS A 119 12.93 10.16 -24.00
C CYS A 119 13.68 9.21 -23.04
N PHE A 120 14.97 8.99 -23.28
CA PHE A 120 15.84 8.14 -22.45
C PHE A 120 16.81 8.93 -21.56
N SER A 121 16.72 10.26 -21.57
CA SER A 121 17.53 11.13 -20.73
C SER A 121 16.92 11.27 -19.34
N ASN A 122 17.64 11.92 -18.41
CA ASN A 122 17.12 12.20 -17.08
C ASN A 122 15.93 13.20 -17.08
N GLU A 123 15.69 13.87 -18.20
CA GLU A 123 14.56 14.80 -18.38
C GLU A 123 13.30 14.07 -18.89
N GLY A 124 13.46 12.86 -19.44
CA GLY A 124 12.38 12.03 -19.97
C GLY A 124 11.56 11.37 -18.86
N ILE A 125 10.54 12.07 -18.35
CA ILE A 125 9.56 11.51 -17.41
C ILE A 125 8.28 11.18 -18.16
N ILE A 126 7.80 9.94 -18.04
CA ILE A 126 6.50 9.55 -18.59
C ILE A 126 5.42 10.12 -17.65
N PRO A 127 4.62 11.09 -18.11
CA PRO A 127 3.60 11.69 -17.28
C PRO A 127 2.47 10.67 -17.02
N LEU A 128 1.86 10.77 -15.85
CA LEU A 128 0.60 10.10 -15.60
C LEU A 128 -0.49 10.75 -16.46
N LEU A 129 -1.16 9.95 -17.28
CA LEU A 129 -2.41 10.38 -17.89
C LEU A 129 -3.47 10.39 -16.78
N ASN A 130 -3.88 11.59 -16.38
CA ASN A 130 -5.04 11.81 -15.52
C ASN A 130 -6.33 11.78 -16.35
#